data_AF-A0A5E4NDR9-F1
#
_entry.id   AF-A0A5E4NDR9-F1
#
_cell.length_a   1.000
_cell.length_b   1.000
_cell.length_c   1.000
_cell.angle_alpha   90.00
_cell.angle_beta   90.00
_cell.angle_gamma   90.00
#
_symmetry.space_group_name_H-M   'P 1'
#
loop_
_entity.id
_entity.type
_entity.pdbx_description
1 polymer ?
#
loop_
_entity_poly.entity_id
_entity_poly.type
_entity_poly.pdbx_seq_one_letter_code
_entity_poly.pdbx_strand_id
1 'polypeptide(L)'
;MIRSYLSERCIIIGTPAAGVIRREVTSGVPQGSVLGPLLWNIMFDGLLRVRTPPGTTTICFADDTLIVAEADSIGELEGRANGALETAARWVARAGLSLAADKTEAVLFTNRYKYAEPVVKVNDVRILVRENMRYLGCSVIRELLGKRKYHGAR
;
A
#
# COMPACT_ATOMS: atom_id res chain seq x y z
N MET A 1 3.30 -22.91 -19.63
CA MET A 1 1.87 -22.59 -19.41
C MET A 1 1.63 -21.10 -19.15
N ILE A 2 2.19 -20.49 -18.08
CA ILE A 2 2.00 -19.04 -17.77
C ILE A 2 2.49 -18.12 -18.90
N ARG A 3 3.64 -18.41 -19.52
CA ARG A 3 4.18 -17.61 -20.64
C ARG A 3 3.19 -17.55 -21.81
N SER A 4 2.59 -18.68 -22.17
CA SER A 4 1.57 -18.74 -23.22
C SER A 4 0.31 -17.97 -22.82
N TYR A 5 -0.12 -18.05 -21.55
CA TYR A 5 -1.27 -17.31 -21.04
C TYR A 5 -1.10 -15.78 -21.11
N LEU A 6 0.13 -15.28 -20.93
CA LEU A 6 0.42 -13.84 -20.96
C LEU A 6 0.85 -13.30 -22.34
N SER A 7 1.12 -14.18 -23.30
CA SER A 7 1.60 -13.79 -24.65
C SER A 7 0.45 -13.45 -25.59
N GLU A 8 0.72 -12.57 -26.57
CA GLU A 8 -0.17 -12.28 -27.71
C GLU A 8 -1.60 -11.87 -27.33
N ARG A 9 -1.76 -11.24 -26.16
CA ARG A 9 -3.06 -10.79 -25.67
C ARG A 9 -3.50 -9.55 -26.43
N CYS A 10 -4.76 -9.52 -26.88
CA CYS A 10 -5.38 -8.35 -27.46
C CYS A 10 -6.80 -8.12 -26.91
N ILE A 11 -7.19 -6.86 -26.79
CA ILE A 11 -8.57 -6.43 -26.56
C ILE A 11 -9.19 -6.14 -27.92
N ILE A 12 -10.38 -6.69 -28.15
CA ILE A 12 -11.17 -6.48 -29.35
C ILE A 12 -12.40 -5.67 -28.95
N ILE A 13 -12.57 -4.48 -29.53
CA ILE A 13 -13.65 -3.54 -29.23
C ILE A 13 -14.49 -3.36 -30.49
N GLY A 14 -15.77 -3.76 -30.43
CA GLY A 14 -16.73 -3.41 -31.47
C GLY A 14 -17.28 -2.00 -31.23
N THR A 15 -17.13 -1.12 -32.20
CA THR A 15 -17.70 0.23 -32.16
C THR A 15 -18.65 0.44 -33.34
N PRO A 16 -19.81 1.07 -33.15
CA PRO A 16 -20.73 1.36 -34.26
C PRO A 16 -20.13 2.23 -35.37
N ALA A 17 -19.16 3.09 -35.03
CA ALA A 17 -18.58 4.07 -35.95
C ALA A 17 -17.31 3.60 -36.67
N ALA A 18 -16.47 2.77 -36.04
CA ALA A 18 -15.17 2.36 -36.58
C ALA A 18 -15.03 0.84 -36.78
N GLY A 19 -16.12 0.08 -36.62
CA GLY A 19 -16.08 -1.38 -36.71
C GLY A 19 -15.28 -1.98 -35.56
N VAL A 20 -14.40 -2.95 -35.85
CA VAL A 20 -13.63 -3.69 -34.85
C VAL A 20 -12.24 -3.07 -34.65
N ILE A 21 -11.96 -2.59 -33.44
CA ILE A 21 -10.65 -2.09 -33.02
C ILE A 21 -9.92 -3.20 -32.25
N ARG A 22 -8.66 -3.47 -32.62
CA ARG A 22 -7.78 -4.41 -31.91
C ARG A 22 -6.68 -3.63 -31.21
N ARG A 23 -6.47 -3.91 -29.92
CA ARG A 23 -5.40 -3.30 -29.12
C ARG A 23 -4.61 -4.36 -28.39
N GLU A 24 -3.31 -4.40 -28.60
CA GLU A 24 -2.42 -5.32 -27.87
C GLU A 24 -2.33 -4.97 -26.38
N VAL A 25 -2.20 -6.00 -25.55
CA VAL A 25 -2.13 -5.88 -24.08
C VAL A 25 -0.80 -6.46 -23.61
N THR A 26 0.10 -5.58 -23.19
CA THR A 26 1.45 -5.93 -22.74
C THR A 26 1.58 -6.04 -21.21
N SER A 27 0.61 -5.51 -20.45
CA SER A 27 0.62 -5.51 -18.98
C SER A 27 -0.71 -5.95 -18.38
N GLY A 28 -0.71 -6.24 -17.07
CA GLY A 28 -1.91 -6.66 -16.34
C GLY A 28 -2.41 -8.07 -16.72
N VAL A 29 -3.53 -8.44 -16.10
CA VAL A 29 -4.24 -9.71 -16.33
C VAL A 29 -5.68 -9.40 -16.77
N PRO A 30 -6.33 -10.24 -17.61
CA PRO A 30 -7.72 -10.00 -17.99
C PRO A 30 -8.63 -9.94 -16.76
N GLN A 31 -9.45 -8.90 -16.66
CA GLN A 31 -10.45 -8.79 -15.60
C GLN A 31 -11.45 -9.95 -15.71
N GLY A 32 -11.77 -10.59 -14.58
CA GLY A 32 -12.61 -11.80 -14.56
C GLY A 32 -11.86 -13.10 -14.86
N SER A 33 -10.55 -13.05 -15.08
CA SER A 33 -9.74 -14.27 -15.16
C SER A 33 -9.61 -14.96 -13.80
N VAL A 34 -9.75 -16.29 -13.80
CA VAL A 34 -9.55 -17.13 -12.60
C VAL A 34 -8.11 -17.02 -12.08
N LEU A 35 -7.14 -16.89 -12.97
CA LEU A 35 -5.72 -16.79 -12.62
C LEU A 35 -5.28 -15.38 -12.20
N GLY A 36 -6.05 -14.35 -12.53
CA GLY A 36 -5.67 -12.96 -12.27
C GLY A 36 -5.32 -12.67 -10.81
N PRO A 37 -6.19 -13.00 -9.84
CA PRO A 37 -5.91 -12.81 -8.42
C PRO A 37 -4.68 -13.59 -7.93
N LEU A 38 -4.47 -14.81 -8.42
CA LEU A 38 -3.31 -15.62 -8.04
C LEU A 38 -2.00 -15.00 -8.56
N LEU A 39 -1.97 -14.59 -9.83
CA LEU A 39 -0.81 -13.95 -10.44
C LEU A 39 -0.50 -12.61 -9.78
N TRP A 40 -1.54 -11.85 -9.39
CA TRP A 40 -1.37 -10.64 -8.59
C TRP A 40 -0.71 -10.94 -7.25
N ASN A 41 -1.25 -11.90 -6.49
CA ASN A 41 -0.70 -12.27 -5.18
C ASN A 41 0.75 -12.75 -5.26
N ILE A 42 1.11 -13.56 -6.28
CA ILE A 42 2.50 -14.03 -6.48
C ILE A 42 3.44 -12.85 -6.74
N MET A 43 3.02 -11.90 -7.57
CA MET A 43 3.81 -10.71 -7.86
C MET A 43 3.93 -9.81 -6.63
N PHE A 44 2.81 -9.56 -5.93
CA PHE A 44 2.74 -8.67 -4.76
C PHE A 44 3.41 -9.25 -3.51
N ASP A 45 3.55 -10.57 -3.41
CA ASP A 45 4.38 -11.24 -2.38
C ASP A 45 5.83 -10.74 -2.42
N GLY A 46 6.31 -10.29 -3.59
CA GLY A 46 7.61 -9.64 -3.70
C GLY A 46 7.76 -8.41 -2.81
N LEU A 47 6.69 -7.62 -2.59
CA LEU A 47 6.68 -6.45 -1.72
C LEU A 47 6.81 -6.86 -0.25
N LEU A 48 6.10 -7.91 0.17
CA LEU A 48 6.16 -8.46 1.53
C LEU A 48 7.54 -8.99 1.90
N ARG A 49 8.33 -9.42 0.92
CA ARG A 49 9.70 -9.92 1.11
C ARG A 49 10.76 -8.83 1.12
N VAL A 50 10.40 -7.58 0.81
CA VAL A 50 11.39 -6.49 0.83
C VAL A 50 11.77 -6.20 2.27
N ARG A 51 13.07 -6.18 2.55
CA ARG A 51 13.59 -5.82 3.87
C ARG A 51 13.36 -4.33 4.12
N THR A 52 12.49 -4.01 5.05
CA THR A 52 12.28 -2.66 5.56
C THR A 52 13.16 -2.39 6.80
N PRO A 53 13.36 -1.12 7.21
CA PRO A 53 14.14 -0.79 8.39
C PRO A 53 13.66 -1.52 9.66
N PRO A 54 14.53 -1.85 10.62
CA PRO A 54 14.12 -2.42 11.90
C PRO A 54 13.05 -1.57 12.61
N GLY A 55 12.12 -2.24 13.29
CA GLY A 55 10.97 -1.58 13.92
C GLY A 55 9.91 -1.09 12.94
N THR A 56 9.87 -1.69 11.74
CA THR A 56 8.77 -1.52 10.79
C THR A 56 8.19 -2.87 10.40
N THR A 57 6.87 -2.89 10.17
CA THR A 57 6.12 -4.06 9.71
C THR A 57 5.33 -3.66 8.47
N THR A 58 5.41 -4.48 7.41
CA THR A 58 4.64 -4.29 6.18
C THR A 58 3.55 -5.36 6.11
N ILE A 59 2.31 -4.93 5.88
CA ILE A 59 1.14 -5.78 5.72
C ILE A 59 0.53 -5.45 4.36
N CYS A 60 0.26 -6.47 3.56
CA CYS A 60 -0.32 -6.32 2.23
C CYS A 60 -1.63 -7.11 2.13
N PHE A 61 -2.65 -6.51 1.53
CA PHE A 61 -3.89 -7.18 1.20
C PHE A 61 -4.39 -6.69 -0.17
N ALA A 62 -4.45 -7.60 -1.15
CA ALA A 62 -4.71 -7.24 -2.55
C ALA A 62 -3.77 -6.11 -3.02
N ASP A 63 -4.29 -4.95 -3.36
CA ASP A 63 -3.55 -3.74 -3.75
C ASP A 63 -3.31 -2.76 -2.60
N ASP A 64 -3.93 -2.97 -1.43
CA ASP A 64 -3.72 -2.17 -0.24
C ASP A 64 -2.44 -2.59 0.52
N THR A 65 -1.62 -1.62 0.92
CA THR A 65 -0.42 -1.82 1.73
C THR A 65 -0.45 -0.94 2.97
N LEU A 66 -0.23 -1.55 4.13
CA LEU A 66 -0.09 -0.87 5.42
C LEU A 66 1.34 -1.03 5.92
N ILE A 67 1.98 0.09 6.25
CA ILE A 67 3.28 0.12 6.91
C ILE A 67 3.08 0.63 8.33
N VAL A 68 3.49 -0.17 9.31
CA VAL A 68 3.50 0.18 10.72
C VAL A 68 4.95 0.45 11.12
N ALA A 69 5.22 1.61 11.69
CA ALA A 69 6.51 1.96 12.26
C ALA A 69 6.34 2.20 13.76
N GLU A 70 7.29 1.70 14.55
CA GLU A 70 7.33 1.86 15.99
C GLU A 70 8.68 2.46 16.37
N ALA A 71 8.72 3.41 17.30
CA ALA A 71 9.95 4.00 17.80
C ALA A 71 9.70 4.73 19.12
N ASP A 72 10.76 4.96 19.89
CA ASP A 72 10.66 5.68 21.16
C ASP A 72 10.59 7.19 20.98
N SER A 73 11.02 7.72 19.84
CA SER A 73 11.01 9.15 19.52
C SER A 73 10.36 9.45 18.16
N ILE A 74 9.81 10.66 17.98
CA ILE A 74 9.20 11.07 16.72
C ILE A 74 10.23 11.11 15.58
N GLY A 75 11.43 11.62 15.82
CA GLY A 75 12.45 11.71 14.78
C GLY A 75 12.87 10.34 14.26
N GLU A 76 12.99 9.37 15.18
CA GLU A 76 13.25 7.98 14.79
C GLU A 76 12.06 7.34 14.08
N LEU A 77 10.84 7.59 14.56
CA LEU A 77 9.61 7.12 13.92
C LEU A 77 9.52 7.63 12.47
N GLU A 78 9.78 8.91 12.26
CA GLU A 78 9.79 9.56 10.95
C GLU A 78 10.83 8.90 10.03
N GLY A 79 12.06 8.70 10.52
CA GLY A 79 13.10 8.03 9.76
C GLY A 79 12.74 6.59 9.37
N ARG A 80 12.19 5.82 10.31
CA ARG A 80 11.75 4.43 10.06
C ARG A 80 10.59 4.37 9.06
N ALA A 81 9.57 5.20 9.24
CA ALA A 81 8.41 5.26 8.34
C ALA A 81 8.82 5.66 6.92
N ASN A 82 9.59 6.74 6.77
CA ASN A 82 10.05 7.21 5.46
C ASN A 82 10.97 6.19 4.78
N GLY A 83 11.88 5.55 5.52
CA GLY A 83 12.76 4.52 4.95
C GLY A 83 12.00 3.27 4.48
N ALA A 84 10.95 2.87 5.21
CA ALA A 84 10.06 1.78 4.78
C ALA A 84 9.25 2.16 3.53
N LEU A 85 8.68 3.37 3.51
CA LEU A 85 7.92 3.90 2.38
C LEU A 85 8.77 4.04 1.13
N GLU A 86 10.00 4.55 1.23
CA GLU A 86 10.94 4.63 0.12
C GLU A 86 11.28 3.24 -0.43
N THR A 87 11.46 2.28 0.46
CA THR A 87 11.76 0.89 0.09
C THR A 87 10.59 0.25 -0.65
N ALA A 88 9.36 0.45 -0.17
CA ALA A 88 8.15 0.01 -0.86
C ALA A 88 7.99 0.71 -2.21
N ALA A 89 8.13 2.04 -2.28
CA ALA A 89 8.00 2.82 -3.50
C ALA A 89 9.00 2.37 -4.59
N ARG A 90 10.26 2.10 -4.21
CA ARG A 90 11.27 1.58 -5.14
C ARG A 90 10.90 0.19 -5.66
N TRP A 91 10.35 -0.68 -4.82
CA TRP A 91 9.89 -1.99 -5.27
C TRP A 91 8.70 -1.88 -6.22
N VAL A 92 7.70 -1.08 -5.87
CA VAL A 92 6.50 -0.81 -6.69
C VAL A 92 6.91 -0.31 -8.08
N ALA A 93 7.83 0.66 -8.15
CA ALA A 93 8.35 1.17 -9.41
C ALA A 93 9.06 0.09 -10.24
N ARG A 94 9.89 -0.77 -9.62
CA ARG A 94 10.57 -1.88 -10.30
C ARG A 94 9.59 -2.95 -10.81
N ALA A 95 8.46 -3.14 -10.14
CA ALA A 95 7.39 -4.02 -10.58
C ALA A 95 6.56 -3.42 -11.73
N GLY A 96 6.86 -2.20 -12.19
CA GLY A 96 6.09 -1.48 -13.21
C GLY A 96 4.74 -0.97 -12.70
N LEU A 97 4.60 -0.85 -11.37
CA LEU A 97 3.42 -0.32 -10.71
C LEU A 97 3.64 1.14 -10.31
N SER A 98 2.58 1.81 -9.88
CA SER A 98 2.62 3.19 -9.38
C SER A 98 1.90 3.27 -8.04
N LEU A 99 2.52 3.97 -7.08
CA LEU A 99 1.94 4.20 -5.77
C LEU A 99 1.05 5.45 -5.82
N ALA A 100 -0.20 5.32 -5.38
CA ALA A 100 -1.14 6.43 -5.28
C ALA A 100 -0.84 7.31 -4.05
N ALA A 101 0.16 8.18 -4.15
CA ALA A 101 0.60 9.03 -3.06
C ALA A 101 -0.52 9.95 -2.53
N ASP A 102 -1.41 10.39 -3.42
CA ASP A 102 -2.60 11.20 -3.12
C ASP A 102 -3.66 10.45 -2.27
N LYS A 103 -3.69 9.13 -2.36
CA LYS A 103 -4.59 8.25 -1.60
C LYS A 103 -3.95 7.67 -0.34
N THR A 104 -2.66 7.94 -0.12
CA THR A 104 -1.95 7.39 1.03
C THR A 104 -2.35 8.20 2.27
N GLU A 105 -2.78 7.51 3.32
CA GLU A 105 -3.18 8.09 4.59
C GLU A 105 -2.19 7.69 5.69
N ALA A 106 -2.03 8.54 6.72
CA ALA A 106 -1.20 8.25 7.87
C ALA A 106 -1.91 8.64 9.17
N VAL A 107 -1.70 7.85 10.21
CA VAL A 107 -2.19 8.12 11.57
C VAL A 107 -1.04 7.90 12.56
N LEU A 108 -0.90 8.81 13.53
CA LEU A 108 0.13 8.72 14.56
C LEU A 108 -0.48 8.27 15.88
N PHE A 109 0.00 7.16 16.42
CA PHE A 109 -0.33 6.69 17.77
C PHE A 109 0.76 7.08 18.75
N THR A 110 0.42 7.88 19.77
CA THR A 110 1.37 8.26 20.83
C THR A 110 0.67 8.54 22.15
N ASN A 111 1.32 8.21 23.26
CA ASN A 111 0.90 8.59 24.62
C ASN A 111 1.57 9.90 25.08
N ARG A 112 2.39 10.54 24.24
CA ARG A 112 3.07 11.79 24.59
C ARG A 112 2.10 12.97 24.48
N TYR A 113 2.07 13.81 25.51
CA TYR A 113 1.25 15.01 25.54
C TYR A 113 1.77 16.11 24.59
N LYS A 114 3.10 16.26 24.49
CA LYS A 114 3.76 17.19 23.56
C LYS A 114 4.69 16.42 22.62
N TYR A 115 4.54 16.65 21.34
CA TYR A 115 5.38 16.09 20.29
C TYR A 115 5.34 17.00 19.06
N ALA A 116 6.42 16.98 18.28
CA ALA A 116 6.38 17.51 16.92
C ALA A 116 5.66 16.49 16.02
N GLU A 117 4.87 16.96 15.06
CA GLU A 117 4.23 16.06 14.11
C GLU A 117 5.27 15.55 13.09
N PRO A 118 5.34 14.23 12.83
CA PRO A 118 6.31 13.67 11.90
C PRO A 118 6.01 14.10 10.46
N VAL A 119 7.06 14.32 9.68
CA VAL A 119 6.99 14.60 8.25
C VAL A 119 7.11 13.30 7.48
N VAL A 120 5.97 12.71 7.14
CA VAL A 120 5.91 11.48 6.33
C VAL A 120 5.80 11.84 4.84
N LYS A 121 6.59 11.18 3.99
CA LYS A 121 6.62 11.44 2.54
C LYS A 121 6.66 10.15 1.73
N VAL A 122 6.03 10.17 0.57
CA VAL A 122 6.12 9.15 -0.47
C VAL A 122 6.31 9.83 -1.81
N ASN A 123 7.33 9.46 -2.58
CA ASN A 123 7.65 10.07 -3.88
C ASN A 123 7.66 11.61 -3.82
N ASP A 124 8.30 12.17 -2.79
CA ASP A 124 8.36 13.61 -2.48
C ASP A 124 7.03 14.28 -2.12
N VAL A 125 5.90 13.57 -2.17
CA VAL A 125 4.61 14.05 -1.72
C VAL A 125 4.50 13.87 -0.20
N ARG A 126 4.21 14.96 0.52
CA ARG A 126 3.95 14.91 1.96
C ARG A 126 2.59 14.29 2.22
N ILE A 127 2.58 13.27 3.07
CA ILE A 127 1.36 12.65 3.57
C ILE A 127 0.92 13.40 4.82
N LEU A 128 -0.35 13.83 4.84
CA LEU A 128 -0.93 14.46 6.01
C LEU A 128 -1.23 13.39 7.06
N VAL A 129 -0.67 13.56 8.26
CA VAL A 129 -1.05 12.75 9.42
C VAL A 129 -2.42 13.22 9.88
N ARG A 130 -3.36 12.27 10.03
CA ARG A 130 -4.74 12.52 10.42
C ARG A 130 -5.08 11.79 11.71
N GLU A 131 -6.22 12.15 12.29
CA GLU A 131 -6.77 11.51 13.49
C GLU A 131 -7.35 10.11 13.21
N ASN A 132 -7.68 9.83 11.95
CA ASN A 132 -8.15 8.54 11.50
C ASN A 132 -7.68 8.24 10.08
N MET A 133 -7.63 6.95 9.75
CA MET A 133 -7.46 6.46 8.39
C MET A 133 -8.43 5.30 8.11
N ARG A 134 -8.74 5.07 6.84
CA ARG A 134 -9.48 3.87 6.42
C ARG A 134 -8.52 2.79 5.91
N TYR A 135 -8.72 1.56 6.38
CA TYR A 135 -7.98 0.40 5.89
C TYR A 135 -8.93 -0.80 5.82
N LEU A 136 -9.09 -1.40 4.63
CA LEU A 136 -9.94 -2.57 4.38
C LEU A 136 -11.39 -2.43 4.88
N GLY A 137 -11.97 -1.23 4.76
CA GLY A 137 -13.33 -0.93 5.23
C GLY A 137 -13.44 -0.69 6.74
N CYS A 138 -12.35 -0.80 7.50
CA CYS A 138 -12.29 -0.45 8.91
C CYS A 138 -11.71 0.95 9.11
N SER A 139 -12.26 1.68 10.10
CA SER A 139 -11.69 2.96 10.54
C SER A 139 -10.65 2.72 11.64
N VAL A 140 -9.42 3.11 11.39
CA VAL A 140 -8.33 3.08 12.37
C VAL A 140 -8.21 4.49 12.95
N ILE A 141 -8.63 4.64 14.22
CA ILE A 141 -8.71 5.94 14.91
C ILE A 141 -7.65 6.05 16.01
N ARG A 142 -7.06 7.24 16.17
CA ARG A 142 -6.01 7.54 17.16
C ARG A 142 -6.40 7.18 18.60
N GLU A 143 -7.67 7.30 18.93
CA GLU A 143 -8.26 7.02 20.26
C GLU A 143 -8.22 5.54 20.66
N LEU A 144 -7.83 4.62 19.78
CA LEU A 144 -7.69 3.19 20.10
C LEU A 144 -6.71 2.92 21.27
N LEU A 145 -5.79 3.84 21.55
CA LEU A 145 -4.92 3.77 22.74
C LEU A 145 -5.68 3.94 24.06
N GLY A 146 -6.82 4.65 24.07
CA GLY A 146 -7.60 4.92 25.28
C GLY A 146 -8.45 3.75 25.77
N LYS A 147 -8.79 2.78 24.89
CA LYS A 147 -9.69 1.67 25.26
C LYS A 147 -9.00 0.49 25.94
N ARG A 148 -7.67 0.40 25.89
CA ARG A 148 -6.90 -0.64 26.61
C ARG A 148 -6.80 -0.41 28.12
N LYS A 149 -7.20 0.76 28.65
CA LYS A 149 -7.14 1.07 30.09
C LYS A 149 -8.39 0.70 30.91
N TYR A 150 -9.46 0.16 30.30
CA TYR A 150 -10.75 -0.04 30.98
C TYR A 150 -11.23 -1.50 31.12
N HIS A 151 -10.36 -2.50 31.05
CA HIS A 151 -10.70 -3.90 31.38
C HIS A 151 -9.73 -4.50 32.40
N GLY A 152 -9.54 -3.78 33.51
CA GLY A 152 -8.74 -4.22 34.65
C GLY A 152 -9.25 -3.59 35.94
N ALA A 153 -10.53 -3.80 36.26
CA ALA A 153 -11.10 -3.49 37.56
C ALA A 153 -12.30 -4.40 37.84
N ARG A 154 -12.01 -5.61 38.32
CA ARG A 154 -12.65 -6.31 39.45
C ARG A 154 -12.19 -7.76 39.48
#